data_AF-A0A955KEF9-F1
#
_entry.id   AF-A0A955KEF9-F1
#
_cell.length_a   1.000
_cell.length_b   1.000
_cell.length_c   1.000
_cell.angle_alpha   90.00
_cell.angle_beta   90.00
_cell.angle_gamma   90.00
#
_symmetry.space_group_name_H-M   'P 1'
#
loop_
_entity.id
_entity.type
_entity.pdbx_description
1 polymer ?
#
loop_
_entity_poly.entity_id
_entity_poly.type
_entity_poly.pdbx_seq_one_letter_code
_entity_poly.pdbx_strand_id
1 'polypeptide(L)'
;MKVLIITPLFPPDTGAPAPYSKLLAKRLAKHDVIVLAHGTLPETVPHATIISIPKNSLKTILIAKTLRQLFLVKTDLIVVNNGPAVELPMLIYSFFAKTPFILIESDPISLSHSQTGLRALVHRNLRKRARGVLQLPTHESDYLPLEILPFRKIDTACQAAQDAWWNEHCKQIESYGS
;
A
#
# COMPACT_ATOMS: atom_id res chain seq x y z
N MET A 1 -7.45 12.15 -10.20
CA MET A 1 -6.69 10.96 -10.63
C MET A 1 -7.39 9.72 -10.11
N LYS A 2 -7.25 8.59 -10.79
CA LYS A 2 -7.72 7.28 -10.31
C LYS A 2 -6.54 6.48 -9.77
N VAL A 3 -6.52 6.27 -8.45
CA VAL A 3 -5.39 5.67 -7.73
C VAL A 3 -5.77 4.28 -7.23
N LEU A 4 -4.98 3.28 -7.59
CA LEU A 4 -5.10 1.93 -7.04
C LEU A 4 -4.06 1.72 -5.95
N ILE A 5 -4.50 1.53 -4.71
CA ILE A 5 -3.65 1.07 -3.61
C ILE A 5 -3.76 -0.45 -3.56
N ILE A 6 -2.66 -1.16 -3.80
CA ILE A 6 -2.60 -2.61 -3.63
C ILE A 6 -1.79 -2.93 -2.37
N THR A 7 -2.39 -3.72 -1.47
CA THR A 7 -1.81 -4.01 -0.16
C THR A 7 -1.97 -5.46 0.27
N PRO A 8 -0.94 -6.09 0.85
CA PRO A 8 -1.02 -7.47 1.35
C PRO A 8 -1.86 -7.59 2.63
N LEU A 9 -2.05 -6.49 3.36
CA LEU A 9 -2.82 -6.44 4.61
C LEU A 9 -3.69 -5.17 4.65
N PHE A 10 -4.89 -5.31 5.19
CA PHE A 10 -5.79 -4.18 5.41
C PHE A 10 -6.61 -4.43 6.69
N PRO A 11 -6.97 -3.40 7.49
CA PRO A 11 -7.73 -3.59 8.71
C PRO A 11 -9.01 -4.39 8.42
N PRO A 12 -9.37 -5.38 9.27
CA PRO A 12 -8.92 -5.62 10.63
C PRO A 12 -7.63 -6.46 10.78
N ASP A 13 -6.92 -6.78 9.69
CA ASP A 13 -5.63 -7.47 9.79
C ASP A 13 -4.60 -6.63 10.58
N THR A 14 -3.70 -7.30 11.29
CA THR A 14 -2.62 -6.67 12.05
C THR A 14 -1.31 -6.66 11.27
N GLY A 15 -0.53 -5.58 11.42
CA GLY A 15 0.79 -5.38 10.80
C GLY A 15 0.93 -4.02 10.12
N ALA A 16 2.16 -3.51 10.04
CA ALA A 16 2.48 -2.17 9.53
C ALA A 16 1.74 -1.72 8.24
N PRO A 17 1.61 -2.54 7.18
CA PRO A 17 0.94 -2.10 5.95
C PRO A 17 -0.57 -1.87 6.11
N ALA A 18 -1.24 -2.48 7.11
CA ALA A 18 -2.68 -2.34 7.29
C ALA A 18 -3.13 -0.92 7.70
N PRO A 19 -2.71 -0.37 8.86
CA PRO A 19 -3.11 0.97 9.26
C PRO A 19 -2.59 2.03 8.29
N TYR A 20 -1.40 1.82 7.72
CA TYR A 20 -0.84 2.68 6.68
C TYR A 20 -1.75 2.79 5.45
N SER A 21 -2.17 1.66 4.87
CA SER A 21 -3.03 1.62 3.68
C SER A 21 -4.36 2.33 3.90
N LYS A 22 -4.95 2.13 5.08
CA LYS A 22 -6.21 2.77 5.46
C LYS A 22 -6.08 4.28 5.55
N LEU A 23 -5.02 4.76 6.20
CA LEU A 23 -4.75 6.20 6.32
C LEU A 23 -4.42 6.82 4.98
N LEU A 24 -3.60 6.16 4.16
CA LEU A 24 -3.27 6.62 2.82
C LEU A 24 -4.54 6.77 1.97
N ALA A 25 -5.42 5.76 1.97
CA ALA A 25 -6.70 5.83 1.27
C ALA A 25 -7.56 7.01 1.73
N LYS A 26 -7.61 7.26 3.04
CA LYS A 26 -8.34 8.40 3.62
C LYS A 26 -7.71 9.75 3.23
N ARG A 27 -6.38 9.86 3.22
CA ARG A 27 -5.66 11.10 2.89
C ARG A 27 -5.72 11.42 1.39
N LEU A 28 -5.83 10.41 0.54
CA LEU A 28 -6.01 10.55 -0.91
C LEU A 28 -7.48 10.68 -1.33
N ALA A 29 -8.42 10.91 -0.40
CA ALA A 29 -9.86 10.98 -0.68
C ALA A 29 -10.30 12.06 -1.68
N LYS A 30 -9.43 13.01 -2.02
CA LYS A 30 -9.67 13.98 -3.12
C LYS A 30 -9.57 13.34 -4.52
N HIS A 31 -9.09 12.10 -4.61
CA HIS A 31 -8.96 11.30 -5.82
C HIS A 31 -9.96 10.13 -5.83
N ASP A 32 -10.15 9.49 -6.98
CA ASP A 32 -10.90 8.22 -7.06
C ASP A 32 -9.99 7.08 -6.59
N VAL A 33 -10.10 6.72 -5.31
CA VAL A 33 -9.23 5.72 -4.67
C VAL A 33 -9.89 4.35 -4.69
N ILE A 34 -9.17 3.37 -5.23
CA ILE A 34 -9.52 1.95 -5.15
C ILE A 34 -8.47 1.26 -4.30
N VAL A 35 -8.89 0.49 -3.30
CA VAL A 35 -8.01 -0.34 -2.47
C VAL A 35 -8.21 -1.80 -2.86
N LEU A 36 -7.17 -2.43 -3.38
CA LEU A 36 -7.10 -3.87 -3.60
C LEU A 36 -6.39 -4.51 -2.40
N ALA A 37 -7.18 -5.03 -1.47
CA ALA A 37 -6.71 -5.61 -0.22
C ALA A 37 -6.80 -7.14 -0.24
N HIS A 38 -5.78 -7.81 0.29
CA HIS A 38 -5.89 -9.22 0.61
C HIS A 38 -6.51 -9.36 2.00
N GLY A 39 -7.65 -10.04 2.11
CA GLY A 39 -8.45 -10.14 3.32
C GLY A 39 -9.87 -10.63 3.02
N THR A 40 -10.63 -10.96 4.06
CA THR A 40 -12.03 -11.41 3.93
C THR A 40 -13.04 -10.33 4.28
N LEU A 41 -12.74 -9.47 5.25
CA LEU A 41 -13.66 -8.47 5.80
C LEU A 41 -12.95 -7.13 5.98
N PRO A 42 -12.55 -6.43 4.91
CA PRO A 42 -11.84 -5.17 5.05
C PRO A 42 -12.78 -4.12 5.65
N GLU A 43 -12.25 -3.30 6.55
CA GLU A 43 -12.97 -2.15 7.07
C GLU A 43 -13.31 -1.16 5.95
N THR A 44 -14.45 -0.48 6.05
CA THR A 44 -14.81 0.55 5.07
C THR A 44 -14.00 1.82 5.27
N VAL A 45 -13.56 2.43 4.16
CA VAL A 45 -12.96 3.77 4.16
C VAL A 45 -13.89 4.70 3.37
N PRO A 46 -14.37 5.80 3.97
CA PRO A 46 -15.19 6.78 3.25
C PRO A 46 -14.46 7.27 2.00
N HIS A 47 -15.19 7.37 0.88
CA HIS A 47 -14.69 7.84 -0.41
C HIS A 47 -13.63 6.95 -1.08
N ALA A 48 -13.46 5.70 -0.64
CA ALA A 48 -12.62 4.70 -1.31
C ALA A 48 -13.42 3.44 -1.64
N THR A 49 -13.20 2.88 -2.83
CA THR A 49 -13.77 1.58 -3.23
C THR A 49 -12.84 0.47 -2.79
N ILE A 50 -13.31 -0.49 -2.00
CA ILE A 50 -12.48 -1.58 -1.51
C ILE A 50 -12.81 -2.88 -2.23
N ILE A 51 -11.81 -3.47 -2.87
CA ILE A 51 -11.86 -4.78 -3.51
C ILE A 51 -11.09 -5.75 -2.64
N SER A 52 -11.80 -6.69 -2.01
CA SER A 52 -11.19 -7.70 -1.14
C SER A 52 -10.90 -8.99 -1.92
N ILE A 53 -9.69 -9.55 -1.74
CA ILE A 53 -9.36 -10.89 -2.21
C ILE A 53 -9.12 -11.81 -0.99
N PRO A 54 -9.94 -12.85 -0.78
CA PRO A 54 -9.78 -13.76 0.35
C PRO A 54 -8.42 -14.45 0.39
N LYS A 55 -7.73 -14.38 1.54
CA LYS A 55 -6.44 -15.06 1.77
C LYS A 55 -6.55 -16.58 1.83
N ASN A 56 -7.75 -17.11 2.08
CA ASN A 56 -8.00 -18.54 2.29
C ASN A 56 -7.87 -19.38 1.01
N SER A 57 -7.62 -18.74 -0.15
CA SER A 57 -7.36 -19.46 -1.39
C SER A 57 -5.92 -19.93 -1.51
N LEU A 58 -5.69 -20.97 -2.31
CA LEU A 58 -4.33 -21.37 -2.71
C LEU A 58 -3.54 -20.18 -3.24
N LYS A 59 -2.25 -20.08 -2.92
CA LYS A 59 -1.40 -18.93 -3.27
C LYS A 59 -1.43 -18.59 -4.77
N THR A 60 -1.49 -19.60 -5.63
CA THR A 60 -1.61 -19.42 -7.09
C THR A 60 -2.93 -18.77 -7.49
N ILE A 61 -4.03 -19.16 -6.85
CA ILE A 61 -5.36 -18.57 -7.05
C ILE A 61 -5.36 -17.12 -6.57
N LEU A 62 -4.74 -16.83 -5.42
CA LEU A 62 -4.59 -15.46 -4.90
C LEU A 62 -3.85 -14.56 -5.91
N ILE A 63 -2.73 -15.03 -6.45
CA ILE A 63 -1.95 -14.31 -7.47
C ILE A 63 -2.79 -14.09 -8.73
N ALA A 64 -3.46 -15.13 -9.24
CA ALA A 64 -4.28 -15.03 -10.45
C ALA A 64 -5.46 -14.07 -10.28
N LYS A 65 -6.15 -14.11 -9.14
CA LYS A 65 -7.23 -13.16 -8.81
C LYS A 65 -6.70 -11.73 -8.71
N THR A 66 -5.55 -11.54 -8.08
CA THR A 66 -4.91 -10.22 -7.96
C THR A 66 -4.56 -9.67 -9.34
N LEU A 67 -3.91 -10.47 -10.18
CA LEU A 67 -3.56 -10.11 -11.54
C LEU A 67 -4.79 -9.77 -12.39
N ARG A 68 -5.85 -10.58 -12.30
CA ARG A 68 -7.12 -10.31 -12.99
C ARG A 68 -7.70 -8.96 -12.59
N GLN A 69 -7.68 -8.61 -11.30
CA GLN A 69 -8.17 -7.31 -10.84
C GLN A 69 -7.29 -6.16 -11.33
N LEU A 70 -5.96 -6.33 -11.35
CA LEU A 70 -5.04 -5.33 -11.91
C LEU A 70 -5.34 -4.99 -13.37
N PHE A 71 -5.72 -5.98 -14.18
CA PHE A 71 -6.12 -5.75 -15.58
C PHE A 71 -7.55 -5.20 -15.74
N LEU A 72 -8.46 -5.52 -14.82
CA LEU A 72 -9.85 -5.07 -14.88
C LEU A 72 -9.98 -3.60 -14.47
N VAL A 73 -9.21 -3.17 -13.47
CA VAL A 73 -9.30 -1.84 -12.89
C VAL A 73 -8.43 -0.86 -13.68
N LYS A 74 -9.07 -0.01 -14.50
CA LYS A 74 -8.41 1.11 -15.15
C LYS A 74 -7.99 2.14 -14.10
N THR A 75 -6.71 2.45 -14.02
CA THR A 75 -6.13 3.41 -13.08
C THR A 75 -5.03 4.21 -13.74
N ASP A 76 -4.79 5.41 -13.21
CA ASP A 76 -3.75 6.31 -13.69
C ASP A 76 -2.43 6.07 -12.93
N LEU A 77 -2.53 5.69 -11.64
CA LEU A 77 -1.39 5.44 -10.76
C LEU A 77 -1.67 4.25 -9.84
N ILE A 78 -0.68 3.37 -9.70
CA ILE A 78 -0.74 2.24 -8.77
C ILE A 78 0.25 2.47 -7.62
N VAL A 79 -0.24 2.42 -6.39
CA VAL A 79 0.57 2.45 -5.17
C VAL A 79 0.64 1.04 -4.61
N VAL A 80 1.86 0.49 -4.56
CA VAL A 80 2.12 -0.89 -4.17
C VAL A 80 2.75 -0.91 -2.79
N ASN A 81 2.06 -1.47 -1.79
CA ASN A 81 2.70 -1.76 -0.51
C ASN A 81 3.45 -3.08 -0.61
N ASN A 82 4.71 -3.07 -0.19
CA ASN A 82 5.59 -4.24 -0.27
C ASN A 82 4.97 -5.45 0.45
N GLY A 83 5.11 -6.62 -0.17
CA GLY A 83 4.55 -7.85 0.37
C GLY A 83 4.61 -9.01 -0.63
N PRO A 84 4.90 -10.24 -0.17
CA PRO A 84 5.20 -11.35 -1.07
C PRO A 84 4.04 -11.75 -1.99
N ALA A 85 2.80 -11.54 -1.57
CA ALA A 85 1.61 -11.87 -2.37
C ALA A 85 1.24 -10.77 -3.39
N VAL A 86 1.80 -9.57 -3.25
CA VAL A 86 1.47 -8.38 -4.04
C VAL A 86 2.57 -8.07 -5.05
N GLU A 87 3.84 -8.23 -4.68
CA GLU A 87 4.97 -7.88 -5.56
C GLU A 87 5.05 -8.75 -6.80
N LEU A 88 4.78 -10.06 -6.69
CA LEU A 88 4.82 -10.97 -7.84
C LEU A 88 3.75 -10.63 -8.90
N PRO A 89 2.44 -10.53 -8.56
CA PRO A 89 1.45 -10.11 -9.55
C PRO A 89 1.72 -8.71 -10.10
N MET A 90 2.23 -7.78 -9.30
CA MET A 90 2.63 -6.45 -9.79
C MET A 90 3.80 -6.52 -10.77
N LEU A 91 4.80 -7.35 -10.50
CA LEU A 91 5.93 -7.55 -11.40
C LEU A 91 5.44 -8.11 -12.75
N ILE A 92 4.58 -9.13 -12.72
CA ILE A 92 3.98 -9.69 -13.94
C ILE A 92 3.19 -8.61 -14.68
N TYR A 93 2.29 -7.89 -13.99
CA TYR A 93 1.50 -6.81 -14.57
C TYR A 93 2.35 -5.72 -15.23
N SER A 94 3.47 -5.35 -14.60
CA SER A 94 4.38 -4.30 -15.10
C SER A 94 5.03 -4.62 -16.44
N PHE A 95 5.04 -5.89 -16.88
CA PHE A 95 5.52 -6.25 -18.22
C PHE A 95 4.48 -5.98 -19.32
N PHE A 96 3.19 -6.01 -18.97
CA PHE A 96 2.10 -5.88 -19.94
C PHE A 96 1.45 -4.50 -19.92
N ALA A 97 1.35 -3.89 -18.75
CA ALA A 97 0.70 -2.59 -18.56
C ALA A 97 1.72 -1.46 -18.56
N LYS A 98 1.31 -0.31 -19.13
CA LYS A 98 2.09 0.94 -19.13
C LYS A 98 1.76 1.85 -17.94
N THR A 99 0.90 1.41 -17.04
CA THR A 99 0.48 2.21 -15.89
C THR A 99 1.67 2.41 -14.94
N PRO A 100 2.02 3.67 -14.59
CA PRO A 100 3.09 3.92 -13.64
C PRO A 100 2.69 3.39 -12.25
N PHE A 101 3.69 2.88 -11.52
CA PHE A 101 3.48 2.44 -10.15
C PHE A 101 4.60 2.90 -9.22
N ILE A 102 4.24 3.11 -7.95
CA ILE A 102 5.14 3.45 -6.85
C ILE A 102 5.21 2.23 -5.94
N LEU A 103 6.41 1.90 -5.47
CA LEU A 103 6.61 0.89 -4.44
C LEU A 103 6.80 1.57 -3.08
N ILE A 104 6.02 1.17 -2.10
CA ILE A 104 6.11 1.64 -0.72
C ILE A 104 6.66 0.51 0.14
N GLU A 105 7.84 0.76 0.70
CA GLU A 105 8.51 -0.13 1.63
C GLU A 105 7.95 0.10 3.03
N SER A 106 6.77 -0.48 3.28
CA SER A 106 5.97 -0.35 4.51
C SER A 106 6.22 -1.42 5.56
N ASP A 107 6.70 -2.61 5.17
CA ASP A 107 6.93 -3.74 6.07
C ASP A 107 8.43 -4.11 6.13
N PRO A 108 9.13 -3.80 7.24
CA PRO A 108 10.54 -4.14 7.42
C PRO A 108 10.78 -5.65 7.53
N ILE A 109 9.77 -6.43 7.99
CA ILE A 109 9.84 -7.89 8.07
C ILE A 109 9.75 -8.49 6.67
N SER A 110 8.87 -7.97 5.81
CA SER A 110 8.85 -8.38 4.40
C SER A 110 10.11 -7.97 3.66
N LEU A 111 10.73 -6.82 4.00
CA LEU A 111 12.02 -6.41 3.44
C LEU A 111 13.14 -7.37 3.84
N SER A 112 13.23 -7.82 5.09
CA SER A 112 14.26 -8.77 5.53
C SER A 112 14.08 -10.14 4.87
N HIS A 113 12.84 -10.62 4.73
CA HIS A 113 12.54 -11.85 4.01
C HIS A 113 12.67 -11.73 2.48
N SER A 114 12.68 -10.51 1.94
CA SER A 114 12.95 -10.25 0.53
C SER A 114 14.44 -10.32 0.19
N GLN A 115 15.35 -10.62 1.13
CA GLN A 115 16.79 -10.66 0.85
C GLN A 115 17.29 -11.99 0.30
N THR A 116 16.46 -13.04 0.27
CA THR A 116 16.89 -14.39 -0.14
C THR A 116 16.07 -14.99 -1.27
N GLY A 117 16.76 -15.69 -2.18
CA GLY A 117 16.16 -16.50 -3.25
C GLY A 117 15.31 -15.74 -4.26
N LEU A 118 14.22 -16.38 -4.70
CA LEU A 118 13.32 -15.86 -5.74
C LEU A 118 12.64 -14.54 -5.33
N ARG A 119 12.38 -14.35 -4.03
CA ARG A 119 11.73 -13.13 -3.51
C ARG A 119 12.63 -11.90 -3.67
N ALA A 120 13.94 -12.05 -3.45
CA ALA A 120 14.91 -11.00 -3.71
C ALA A 120 14.96 -10.59 -5.16
N LEU A 121 14.84 -11.56 -6.07
CA LEU A 121 14.78 -11.30 -7.49
C LEU A 121 13.49 -10.55 -7.85
N VAL A 122 12.34 -10.98 -7.32
CA VAL A 122 11.05 -10.30 -7.55
C VAL A 122 11.09 -8.86 -7.05
N HIS A 123 11.46 -8.65 -5.79
CA HIS A 123 11.51 -7.33 -5.16
C HIS A 123 12.49 -6.41 -5.90
N ARG A 124 13.71 -6.88 -6.22
CA ARG A 124 14.72 -6.10 -6.94
C ARG A 124 14.26 -5.70 -8.35
N ASN A 125 13.62 -6.60 -9.08
CA ASN A 125 13.11 -6.30 -10.41
C ASN A 125 11.91 -5.35 -10.37
N LEU A 126 11.01 -5.52 -9.40
CA LEU A 126 9.87 -4.63 -9.21
C LEU A 126 10.35 -3.21 -8.86
N ARG A 127 11.30 -3.09 -7.92
CA ARG A 127 11.93 -1.83 -7.53
C ARG A 127 12.58 -1.11 -8.71
N LYS A 128 13.24 -1.83 -9.62
CA LYS A 128 13.83 -1.24 -10.83
C LYS A 128 12.79 -0.72 -11.83
N ARG A 129 11.58 -1.27 -11.82
CA ARG A 129 10.49 -0.90 -12.74
C ARG A 129 9.55 0.15 -12.14
N ALA A 130 9.59 0.35 -10.83
CA ALA A 130 8.79 1.37 -10.16
C ALA A 130 9.24 2.77 -10.60
N ARG A 131 8.28 3.69 -10.76
CA ARG A 131 8.56 5.11 -11.07
C ARG A 131 9.22 5.81 -9.87
N GLY A 132 8.89 5.36 -8.66
CA GLY A 132 9.47 5.83 -7.41
C GLY A 132 9.38 4.75 -6.34
N VAL A 133 10.29 4.82 -5.37
CA VAL A 133 10.26 3.99 -4.17
C VAL A 133 10.21 4.91 -2.97
N LEU A 134 9.20 4.75 -2.13
CA LEU A 134 9.02 5.51 -0.92
C LEU A 134 9.28 4.60 0.28
N GLN A 135 10.18 5.02 1.15
CA GLN A 135 10.48 4.32 2.40
C GLN A 135 9.72 5.00 3.53
N LEU A 136 9.01 4.22 4.34
CA LEU A 136 8.37 4.76 5.52
C LEU A 136 9.42 5.04 6.62
N PRO A 137 9.17 6.00 7.52
CA PRO A 137 9.98 6.19 8.71
C PRO A 137 10.13 4.89 9.51
N THR A 138 11.28 4.72 10.16
CA THR A 138 11.60 3.52 10.95
C THR A 138 10.62 3.30 12.10
N HIS A 139 10.13 4.38 12.73
CA HIS A 139 9.21 4.29 13.84
C HIS A 139 7.78 4.57 13.37
N GLU A 140 6.88 3.64 13.68
CA GLU A 140 5.45 3.78 13.35
C GLU A 140 4.83 5.04 13.97
N SER A 141 5.32 5.48 15.13
CA SER A 141 4.90 6.72 15.79
C SER A 141 5.11 7.99 14.95
N ASP A 142 5.97 7.95 13.94
CA ASP A 142 6.31 9.13 13.15
C ASP A 142 5.26 9.41 12.07
N TYR A 143 4.46 8.41 11.71
CA TYR A 143 3.48 8.52 10.62
C TYR A 143 2.12 7.88 10.91
N LEU A 144 2.01 6.93 11.85
CA LEU A 144 0.73 6.45 12.32
C LEU A 144 0.24 7.31 13.48
N PRO A 145 -1.06 7.61 13.55
CA PRO A 145 -1.63 8.26 14.72
C PRO A 145 -1.35 7.38 15.94
N LEU A 146 -0.82 8.00 16.99
CA LEU A 146 -0.65 7.31 18.26
C LEU A 146 -2.01 6.81 18.74
N GLU A 147 -2.06 5.55 19.15
CA GLU A 147 -3.27 4.96 19.71
C GLU A 147 -3.75 5.85 20.87
N ILE A 148 -5.01 6.29 20.79
CA ILE A 148 -5.60 7.18 21.80
C ILE A 148 -5.81 6.33 23.06
N LEU A 149 -4.80 6.28 23.91
CA LEU A 149 -4.92 5.69 25.23
C LEU A 149 -5.81 6.60 26.08
N PRO A 150 -6.82 6.04 26.78
CA PRO A 150 -7.62 6.83 27.69
C PRO A 150 -6.68 7.51 28.69
N PHE A 151 -6.93 8.80 28.96
CA PHE A 151 -6.20 9.65 29.91
C PHE A 151 -4.82 10.18 29.47
N ARG A 152 -4.36 9.94 28.24
CA ARG A 152 -3.16 10.61 27.71
C ARG A 152 -3.54 11.88 26.95
N LYS A 153 -2.99 13.03 27.35
CA LYS A 153 -3.17 14.27 26.57
C LYS A 153 -2.55 14.08 25.19
N ILE A 154 -3.33 14.42 24.17
CA ILE A 154 -2.85 14.46 22.80
C ILE A 154 -1.73 15.49 22.71
N ASP A 155 -0.56 15.06 22.25
CA ASP A 155 0.52 15.98 21.90
C ASP A 155 0.20 16.61 20.54
N THR A 156 -0.30 17.84 20.57
CA THR A 156 -0.68 18.61 19.38
C THR A 156 0.51 18.90 18.47
N ALA A 157 1.74 19.01 19.02
CA ALA A 157 2.94 19.23 18.22
C ALA A 157 3.31 17.97 17.44
N CYS A 158 3.21 16.79 18.09
CA CYS A 158 3.41 15.51 17.42
C CYS A 158 2.38 15.29 16.29
N GLN A 159 1.10 15.58 16.53
CA GLN A 159 0.08 15.46 15.49
C GLN A 159 0.32 16.40 14.31
N ALA A 160 0.69 17.66 14.57
CA ALA A 160 1.01 18.62 13.51
C ALA A 160 2.20 18.15 12.65
N ALA A 161 3.24 17.56 13.28
CA ALA A 161 4.38 16.99 12.57
C ALA A 161 3.97 15.79 11.70
N GLN A 162 3.12 14.89 12.21
CA GLN A 162 2.57 13.77 11.45
C GLN A 162 1.74 14.25 10.26
N ASP A 163 0.89 15.26 10.46
CA ASP A 163 0.09 15.85 9.38
C ASP A 163 0.96 16.51 8.32
N ALA A 164 2.01 17.22 8.71
CA ALA A 164 2.98 17.80 7.79
C ALA A 164 3.67 16.71 6.95
N TRP A 165 4.11 15.62 7.60
CA TRP A 165 4.70 14.47 6.91
C TRP A 165 3.70 13.84 5.92
N TRP A 166 2.45 13.60 6.32
CA TRP A 166 1.43 13.04 5.43
C TRP A 166 1.12 13.93 4.24
N ASN A 167 1.08 15.25 4.44
CA ASN A 167 0.84 16.20 3.37
C ASN A 167 1.98 16.15 2.34
N GLU A 168 3.23 16.10 2.80
CA GLU A 168 4.39 15.96 1.92
C GLU A 168 4.40 14.60 1.21
N HIS A 169 4.14 13.53 1.95
CA HIS A 169 4.07 12.17 1.42
C HIS A 169 2.99 12.03 0.32
N CYS A 170 1.81 12.63 0.52
CA CYS A 170 0.74 12.63 -0.49
C CYS A 170 1.12 13.46 -1.72
N LYS A 171 1.79 14.61 -1.54
CA LYS A 171 2.30 15.41 -2.67
C LYS A 171 3.33 14.64 -3.49
N GLN A 172 4.21 13.89 -2.83
CA GLN A 172 5.19 13.03 -3.51
C GLN A 172 4.48 11.97 -4.34
N ILE A 173 3.48 11.27 -3.78
CA ILE A 173 2.68 10.28 -4.53
C ILE A 173 2.01 10.93 -5.77
N GLU A 174 1.42 12.12 -5.60
CA GLU A 174 0.75 12.83 -6.67
C GLU A 174 1.69 13.28 -7.80
N SER A 175 2.93 13.63 -7.46
CA SER A 175 3.94 14.00 -8.45
C SER A 175 4.28 12.88 -9.44
N TYR A 176 4.10 11.62 -9.04
CA TYR A 176 4.32 10.46 -9.91
C TYR A 176 3.10 10.10 -10.78
N GLY A 177 1.93 10.64 -10.45
CA GLY A 177 0.70 10.46 -11.20
C GLY A 177 0.44 11.53 -12.26
N SER A 178 1.19 12.64 -12.21
CA SER A 178 1.24 13.68 -13.24
C SER A 178 2.22 13.33 -14.36
#